data_AF-A0A1F1ZRM7-F1
#
_entry.id   AF-A0A1F1ZRM7-F1
#
_cell.length_a   1.000
_cell.length_b   1.000
_cell.length_c   1.000
_cell.angle_alpha   90.00
_cell.angle_beta   90.00
_cell.angle_gamma   90.00
#
_symmetry.space_group_name_H-M   'P 1'
#
loop_
_entity.id
_entity.type
_entity.pdbx_description
1 polymer ?
#
loop_
_entity_poly.entity_id
_entity_poly.type
_entity_poly.pdbx_seq_one_letter_code
_entity_poly.pdbx_strand_id
1 'polypeptide(L)'
;MIVGFDRENKSTPQLWDYPDIKGEPAAVSVEKGINGYLVDGENVLIETRSSVLSPELAPVRFGSMPNDKGFLVPKTGTERPYRDPIAMKYVRPFVGAQELLHGEDRWCYWMADDSFSPEDIKKSAEKPESKVFALQGCRVKG
;
A
#
# COMPACT_ATOMS: atom_id res chain seq x y z
N MET A 1 -7.84 13.86 18.55
CA MET A 1 -7.73 12.83 19.60
C MET A 1 -7.37 13.52 20.89
N ILE A 2 -8.15 13.28 21.95
CA ILE A 2 -7.93 13.88 23.27
C ILE A 2 -7.71 12.72 24.24
N VAL A 3 -6.63 12.76 25.01
CA VAL A 3 -6.32 11.74 26.02
C VAL A 3 -6.05 12.47 27.32
N GLY A 4 -6.92 12.24 28.31
CA GLY A 4 -6.69 12.62 29.70
C GLY A 4 -6.02 11.45 30.42
N PHE A 5 -4.96 11.73 31.18
CA PHE A 5 -4.28 10.72 31.98
C PHE A 5 -4.07 11.25 33.40
N ASP A 6 -4.05 10.31 34.33
CA ASP A 6 -3.84 10.54 35.76
C ASP A 6 -2.64 9.69 36.20
N ARG A 7 -1.86 10.19 37.17
CA ARG A 7 -0.81 9.40 37.82
C ARG A 7 -1.39 8.42 38.83
N GLU A 8 -2.51 8.77 39.45
CA GLU A 8 -3.14 8.05 40.54
C GLU A 8 -4.39 7.35 40.00
N ASN A 9 -4.59 6.06 40.27
CA ASN A 9 -5.75 5.33 39.72
C ASN A 9 -7.02 5.57 40.56
N LYS A 10 -7.32 6.86 40.84
CA LYS A 10 -8.34 7.27 41.81
C LYS A 10 -9.68 7.64 41.15
N SER A 11 -9.68 7.96 39.87
CA SER A 11 -10.87 8.34 39.12
C SER A 11 -11.35 7.18 38.24
N THR A 12 -12.67 7.05 38.09
CA THR A 12 -13.24 6.14 37.09
C THR A 12 -12.93 6.71 35.70
N PRO A 13 -12.28 5.94 34.81
CA PRO A 13 -11.96 6.41 33.47
C PRO A 13 -13.24 6.73 32.68
N GLN A 14 -13.18 7.78 31.87
CA GLN A 14 -14.26 8.19 30.99
C GLN A 14 -13.87 7.92 29.54
N LEU A 15 -14.72 7.20 28.82
CA LEU A 15 -14.58 6.95 27.39
C LEU A 15 -15.68 7.68 26.63
N TRP A 16 -15.29 8.35 25.56
CA TRP A 16 -16.19 9.08 24.68
C TRP A 16 -15.96 8.61 23.25
N ASP A 17 -17.02 8.17 22.60
CA ASP A 17 -16.98 7.73 21.21
C ASP A 17 -17.76 8.71 20.31
N TYR A 18 -17.48 8.67 19.02
CA TYR A 18 -18.07 9.54 18.02
C TYR A 18 -18.81 8.70 16.98
N PRO A 19 -20.10 8.38 17.20
CA PRO A 19 -20.90 7.62 16.23
C PRO A 19 -20.98 8.31 14.87
N ASP A 20 -20.97 9.64 14.85
CA ASP A 20 -20.67 10.47 13.69
C ASP A 20 -19.35 11.19 13.95
N ILE A 21 -18.38 11.02 13.05
CA ILE A 21 -17.05 11.63 13.16
C ILE A 21 -17.08 13.17 13.20
N LYS A 22 -18.18 13.79 12.74
CA LYS A 22 -18.43 15.24 12.80
C LYS A 22 -19.46 15.64 13.84
N GLY A 23 -20.05 14.68 14.54
CA GLY A 23 -21.09 14.90 15.53
C GLY A 23 -20.57 15.13 16.94
N GLU A 24 -21.51 15.21 17.88
CA GLU A 24 -21.22 15.29 19.30
C GLU A 24 -20.78 13.93 19.87
N PRO A 25 -19.87 13.91 20.87
CA PRO A 25 -19.44 12.69 21.51
C PRO A 25 -20.56 12.04 22.34
N ALA A 26 -20.59 10.71 22.34
CA ALA A 26 -21.42 9.91 23.22
C ALA A 26 -20.55 9.25 24.29
N ALA A 27 -20.99 9.32 25.56
CA ALA A 27 -20.32 8.61 26.64
C ALA A 27 -20.48 7.10 26.47
N VAL A 28 -19.40 6.35 26.69
CA VAL A 28 -19.35 4.88 26.65
C VAL A 28 -19.00 4.37 28.04
N SER A 29 -19.71 3.33 28.50
CA SER A 29 -19.42 2.66 29.77
C SER A 29 -18.07 1.94 29.69
N VAL A 30 -17.29 2.02 30.77
CA VAL A 30 -16.01 1.33 30.91
C VAL A 30 -16.13 0.33 32.05
N GLU A 31 -15.92 -0.96 31.77
CA GLU A 31 -16.01 -2.05 32.74
C GLU A 31 -14.62 -2.51 33.21
N LYS A 32 -13.64 -2.62 32.30
CA LYS A 32 -12.30 -3.16 32.59
C LYS A 32 -11.26 -2.07 32.74
N GLY A 33 -11.32 -1.07 31.87
CA GLY A 33 -10.34 0.01 31.79
C GLY A 33 -10.00 0.35 30.34
N ILE A 34 -9.52 1.57 30.12
CA ILE A 34 -9.15 2.06 28.78
C ILE A 34 -7.72 1.62 28.47
N ASN A 35 -7.54 0.79 27.44
CA ASN A 35 -6.22 0.29 27.05
C ASN A 35 -5.47 1.26 26.12
N GLY A 36 -4.26 0.88 25.68
CA GLY A 36 -3.43 1.67 24.76
C GLY A 36 -4.04 1.96 23.38
N TYR A 37 -5.18 1.33 23.05
CA TYR A 37 -5.93 1.55 21.81
C TYR A 37 -7.23 2.34 22.03
N LEU A 38 -7.40 2.93 23.22
CA LEU A 38 -8.56 3.74 23.59
C LEU A 38 -9.89 2.98 23.55
N VAL A 39 -9.86 1.69 23.85
CA VAL A 39 -11.06 0.84 23.99
C VAL A 39 -11.13 0.26 25.40
N ASP A 40 -12.34 -0.09 25.84
CA ASP A 40 -12.54 -0.82 27.10
C ASP A 40 -12.04 -2.26 26.94
N GLY A 41 -10.97 -2.62 27.63
CA GLY A 41 -10.34 -3.92 27.46
C GLY A 41 -9.04 -4.13 28.21
N GLU A 42 -8.46 -5.31 28.00
CA GLU A 42 -7.16 -5.68 28.58
C GLU A 42 -6.04 -4.76 28.06
N ASN A 43 -5.04 -4.51 28.93
CA ASN A 43 -3.86 -3.73 28.57
C ASN A 43 -2.80 -4.60 27.86
N VAL A 44 -3.14 -5.06 26.65
CA VAL A 44 -2.26 -5.85 25.78
C VAL A 44 -1.77 -4.98 24.64
N LEU A 45 -0.46 -4.98 24.37
CA LEU A 45 0.14 -4.27 23.24
C LEU A 45 0.53 -5.26 22.14
N ILE A 46 0.16 -4.93 20.91
CA ILE A 46 0.54 -5.68 19.71
C ILE A 46 1.84 -5.11 19.17
N GLU A 47 2.87 -5.96 19.14
CA GLU A 47 4.17 -5.63 18.57
C GLU A 47 4.27 -6.01 17.09
N THR A 48 5.09 -5.28 16.35
CA THR A 48 5.39 -5.57 14.94
C THR A 48 6.19 -6.86 14.82
N ARG A 49 5.89 -7.69 13.82
CA ARG A 49 6.60 -8.95 13.56
C ARG A 49 6.89 -9.14 12.08
N SER A 50 8.01 -9.78 11.78
CA SER A 50 8.38 -10.19 10.42
C SER A 50 7.96 -11.62 10.07
N SER A 51 7.60 -12.43 11.07
CA SER A 51 7.19 -13.84 10.89
C SER A 51 5.78 -14.09 11.44
N VAL A 52 5.06 -14.94 10.70
CA VAL A 52 3.69 -15.37 11.01
C VAL A 52 3.69 -16.23 12.28
N LEU A 53 2.67 -16.05 13.12
CA LEU A 53 2.47 -16.81 14.36
C LEU A 53 1.82 -18.18 14.13
N SER A 54 0.76 -18.18 13.31
CA SER A 54 0.00 -19.39 13.04
C SER A 54 0.75 -20.26 12.03
N PRO A 55 0.96 -21.55 12.32
CA PRO A 55 1.57 -22.49 11.36
C PRO A 55 0.67 -22.76 10.14
N GLU A 56 -0.61 -22.43 10.22
CA GLU A 56 -1.59 -22.65 9.14
C GLU A 56 -1.61 -21.52 8.10
N LEU A 57 -0.96 -20.39 8.39
CA LEU A 57 -0.98 -19.21 7.54
C LEU A 57 0.31 -19.09 6.73
N ALA A 58 0.16 -18.88 5.41
CA ALA A 58 1.29 -18.59 4.53
C ALA A 58 1.86 -17.19 4.82
N PRO A 59 3.17 -16.96 4.61
CA PRO A 59 3.77 -15.63 4.73
C PRO A 59 3.13 -14.63 3.77
N VAL A 60 2.76 -13.46 4.30
CA VAL A 60 2.31 -12.34 3.49
C VAL A 60 3.52 -11.73 2.77
N ARG A 61 3.40 -11.49 1.47
CA ARG A 61 4.40 -10.77 0.68
C ARG A 61 3.92 -9.37 0.37
N PHE A 62 4.83 -8.42 0.50
CA PHE A 62 4.59 -7.07 0.01
C PHE A 62 4.61 -7.07 -1.52
N GLY A 63 3.64 -6.37 -2.13
CA GLY A 63 3.54 -6.27 -3.58
C GLY A 63 4.72 -5.50 -4.20
N SER A 64 4.81 -5.53 -5.53
CA SER A 64 5.82 -4.75 -6.25
C SER A 64 5.50 -3.25 -6.13
N MET A 65 6.34 -2.52 -5.39
CA MET A 65 6.24 -1.06 -5.31
C MET A 65 7.05 -0.42 -6.45
N PRO A 66 6.40 0.23 -7.43
CA PRO A 66 7.11 0.94 -8.48
C PRO A 66 7.69 2.22 -7.90
N ASN A 67 9.01 2.29 -7.75
CA ASN A 67 9.72 3.53 -7.39
C ASN A 67 10.17 4.26 -8.67
N ASP A 68 9.25 4.46 -9.59
CA ASP A 68 9.53 4.80 -10.98
C ASP A 68 9.10 6.23 -11.34
N LYS A 69 8.68 7.04 -10.35
CA LYS A 69 8.12 8.40 -10.55
C LYS A 69 6.96 8.44 -11.57
N GLY A 70 6.25 7.33 -11.78
CA GLY A 70 5.14 7.22 -12.73
C GLY A 70 5.55 6.99 -14.19
N PHE A 71 6.81 6.61 -14.45
CA PHE A 71 7.29 6.35 -15.81
C PHE A 71 6.93 4.95 -16.34
N LEU A 72 6.93 3.93 -15.48
CA LEU A 72 6.58 2.55 -15.83
C LEU A 72 5.12 2.23 -15.57
N VAL A 73 4.46 2.95 -14.67
CA VAL A 73 3.02 2.80 -14.42
C VAL A 73 2.28 4.07 -14.85
N PRO A 74 1.87 4.16 -16.13
CA PRO A 74 1.04 5.26 -16.65
C PRO A 74 -0.20 5.51 -15.79
N LYS A 75 -0.79 6.71 -15.88
CA LYS A 75 -2.04 7.02 -15.17
C LYS A 75 -3.20 6.17 -15.71
N THR A 76 -4.20 5.92 -14.87
CA THR A 76 -5.46 5.30 -15.29
C THR A 76 -6.02 6.02 -16.53
N GLY A 77 -6.52 5.25 -17.50
CA GLY A 77 -7.05 5.78 -18.77
C GLY A 77 -6.01 6.08 -19.84
N THR A 78 -4.71 5.89 -19.58
CA THR A 78 -3.69 5.99 -20.64
C THR A 78 -3.83 4.82 -21.62
N GLU A 79 -3.98 5.11 -22.91
CA GLU A 79 -4.01 4.09 -23.98
C GLU A 79 -2.73 3.26 -23.98
N ARG A 80 -2.85 1.96 -24.26
CA ARG A 80 -1.67 1.08 -24.41
C ARG A 80 -0.93 1.43 -25.71
N PRO A 81 0.39 1.18 -25.78
CA PRO A 81 1.22 1.57 -26.92
C PRO A 81 1.06 0.60 -28.11
N TYR A 82 -0.18 0.38 -28.58
CA TYR A 82 -0.50 -0.59 -29.64
C TYR A 82 0.25 -0.32 -30.96
N ARG A 83 0.72 0.92 -31.17
CA ARG A 83 1.48 1.32 -32.35
C ARG A 83 2.98 0.95 -32.27
N ASP A 84 3.46 0.54 -31.11
CA ASP A 84 4.82 0.09 -30.89
C ASP A 84 4.83 -1.40 -30.44
N PRO A 85 4.99 -2.33 -31.39
CA PRO A 85 5.04 -3.76 -31.09
C PRO A 85 6.14 -4.15 -30.12
N ILE A 86 7.22 -3.37 -30.03
CA ILE A 86 8.35 -3.65 -29.14
C ILE A 86 7.96 -3.28 -27.70
N ALA A 87 7.37 -2.09 -27.51
CA ALA A 87 6.87 -1.64 -26.22
C ALA A 87 5.76 -2.56 -25.68
N MET A 88 4.86 -3.02 -26.55
CA MET A 88 3.76 -3.94 -26.20
C MET A 88 4.23 -5.27 -25.59
N LYS A 89 5.44 -5.76 -25.91
CA LYS A 89 5.99 -6.98 -25.29
C LYS A 89 6.08 -6.87 -23.76
N TYR A 90 6.32 -5.66 -23.28
CA TYR A 90 6.55 -5.35 -21.86
C TYR A 90 5.28 -4.87 -21.16
N VAL A 91 4.16 -4.73 -21.86
CA VAL A 91 2.90 -4.31 -21.24
C VAL A 91 2.32 -5.45 -20.42
N ARG A 92 2.00 -5.18 -19.15
CA ARG A 92 1.29 -6.09 -18.25
C ARG A 92 0.17 -5.35 -17.51
N PRO A 93 -0.92 -6.03 -17.11
CA PRO A 93 -1.91 -5.45 -16.21
C PRO A 93 -1.25 -5.02 -14.90
N PHE A 94 -1.64 -3.85 -14.40
CA PHE A 94 -1.20 -3.33 -13.11
C PHE A 94 -2.42 -3.24 -12.19
N VAL A 95 -2.40 -3.97 -11.08
CA VAL A 95 -3.50 -4.00 -10.12
C VAL A 95 -2.97 -3.52 -8.77
N GLY A 96 -3.22 -2.25 -8.45
CA GLY A 96 -3.01 -1.68 -7.13
C GLY A 96 -4.30 -1.70 -6.30
N ALA A 97 -4.28 -0.98 -5.16
CA ALA A 97 -5.45 -0.89 -4.28
C ALA A 97 -6.64 -0.21 -4.97
N GLN A 98 -6.40 0.89 -5.70
CA GLN A 98 -7.46 1.62 -6.40
C GLN A 98 -8.04 0.78 -7.55
N GLU A 99 -7.18 0.16 -8.36
CA GLU A 99 -7.62 -0.68 -9.47
C GLU A 99 -8.42 -1.89 -8.98
N LEU A 100 -8.01 -2.51 -7.87
CA LEU A 100 -8.73 -3.62 -7.25
C LEU A 100 -10.09 -3.19 -6.69
N LEU A 101 -10.16 -2.06 -5.99
CA LEU A 101 -11.39 -1.59 -5.34
C LEU A 101 -12.42 -1.04 -6.33
N HIS A 102 -11.97 -0.38 -7.41
CA HIS A 102 -12.86 0.31 -8.35
C HIS A 102 -13.01 -0.41 -9.70
N GLY A 103 -12.28 -1.50 -9.94
CA GLY A 103 -12.30 -2.22 -11.22
C GLY A 103 -11.72 -1.40 -12.38
N GLU A 104 -10.78 -0.50 -12.10
CA GLU A 104 -10.13 0.33 -13.11
C GLU A 104 -9.09 -0.50 -13.90
N ASP A 105 -9.07 -0.38 -15.23
CA ASP A 105 -8.00 -0.98 -16.05
C ASP A 105 -6.78 -0.07 -16.05
N ARG A 106 -5.65 -0.63 -15.62
CA ARG A 106 -4.35 0.02 -15.66
C ARG A 106 -3.29 -0.99 -16.05
N TRP A 107 -2.20 -0.47 -16.61
CA TRP A 107 -1.10 -1.29 -17.09
C TRP A 107 0.23 -0.67 -16.70
N CYS A 108 1.28 -1.49 -16.76
CA CYS A 108 2.66 -1.05 -16.55
C CYS A 108 3.60 -1.67 -17.58
N TYR A 109 4.79 -1.08 -17.72
CA TYR A 109 5.92 -1.72 -18.37
C TYR A 109 6.64 -2.62 -17.36
N TRP A 110 6.66 -3.92 -17.65
CA TRP A 110 7.32 -4.95 -16.87
C TRP A 110 8.57 -5.45 -17.61
N MET A 111 9.75 -5.10 -17.08
CA MET A 111 11.07 -5.45 -17.64
C MET A 111 11.88 -6.37 -16.72
N ALA A 112 11.24 -6.98 -15.72
CA ALA A 112 11.88 -7.91 -14.77
C ALA A 112 11.77 -9.38 -15.21
N ASP A 113 11.31 -9.62 -16.43
CA ASP A 113 11.19 -10.96 -17.02
C ASP A 113 12.49 -11.34 -17.74
N ASP A 114 12.81 -12.63 -17.80
CA ASP A 114 14.02 -13.16 -18.46
C ASP A 114 14.02 -12.90 -19.98
N SER A 115 12.84 -12.62 -20.55
CA SER A 115 12.69 -12.25 -21.95
C SER A 115 13.07 -10.78 -22.26
N PHE A 116 13.49 -9.99 -21.27
CA PHE A 116 13.84 -8.59 -21.46
C PHE A 116 15.17 -8.43 -22.21
N SER A 117 15.14 -7.71 -23.33
CA SER A 117 16.34 -7.35 -24.10
C SER A 117 16.61 -5.85 -24.01
N PRO A 118 17.78 -5.41 -23.52
CA PRO A 118 18.14 -3.98 -23.49
C PRO A 118 18.16 -3.31 -24.87
N GLU A 119 18.32 -4.08 -25.96
CA GLU A 119 18.29 -3.54 -27.31
C GLU A 119 16.89 -3.08 -27.74
N ASP A 120 15.84 -3.69 -27.18
CA ASP A 120 14.46 -3.34 -27.52
C ASP A 120 14.12 -1.91 -27.08
N ILE A 121 14.77 -1.39 -26.03
CA ILE A 121 14.62 0.01 -25.60
C ILE A 121 15.04 0.97 -26.70
N LYS A 122 16.16 0.69 -27.38
CA LYS A 122 16.71 1.55 -28.45
C LYS A 122 15.90 1.47 -29.74
N LYS A 123 15.24 0.34 -29.97
CA LYS A 123 14.46 0.05 -31.18
C LYS A 123 13.01 0.52 -31.08
N SER A 124 12.50 0.71 -29.85
CA SER A 124 11.17 1.25 -29.59
C SER A 124 11.05 2.72 -30.01
N ALA A 125 9.94 3.06 -30.67
CA ALA A 125 9.64 4.43 -31.07
C ALA A 125 9.26 5.30 -29.86
N GLU A 126 8.70 4.69 -28.81
CA GLU A 126 8.38 5.33 -27.54
C GLU A 126 9.59 5.52 -26.63
N LYS A 127 10.70 6.05 -27.16
CA LYS A 127 11.99 6.37 -26.47
C LYS A 127 11.97 6.13 -24.94
N PRO A 128 12.07 4.88 -24.47
CA PRO A 128 11.95 4.56 -23.05
C PRO A 128 13.22 4.94 -22.29
N GLU A 129 14.27 5.40 -22.96
CA GLU A 129 15.57 5.73 -22.38
C GLU A 129 15.46 6.73 -21.21
N SER A 130 14.56 7.72 -21.29
CA SER A 130 14.27 8.65 -20.18
C SER A 130 13.52 8.00 -19.01
N LYS A 131 12.78 6.91 -19.27
CA LYS A 131 12.07 6.09 -18.26
C LYS A 131 12.98 5.05 -17.61
N VAL A 132 13.95 4.51 -18.36
CA VAL A 132 14.90 3.48 -17.90
C VAL A 132 16.03 4.09 -17.06
N PHE A 133 16.48 5.31 -17.37
CA PHE A 133 17.47 6.02 -16.53
C PHE A 133 16.96 6.30 -15.12
N ALA A 134 15.64 6.44 -14.94
CA ALA A 134 15.01 6.56 -13.62
C ALA A 134 15.08 5.26 -12.79
N LEU A 135 15.37 4.10 -13.41
CA LEU A 135 15.39 2.79 -12.75
C LEU A 135 16.76 2.43 -12.16
N GLN A 136 17.86 3.02 -12.63
CA GLN A 136 19.21 2.71 -12.11
C GLN A 136 19.43 3.12 -10.64
N GLY A 137 18.52 3.90 -10.06
CA GLY A 137 18.49 4.23 -8.62
C GLY A 137 17.53 3.38 -7.78
N CYS A 138 16.70 2.53 -8.38
CA CYS A 138 15.58 1.87 -7.72
C CYS A 138 15.77 0.36 -7.67
N ARG A 139 16.52 -0.07 -6.66
CA ARG A 139 16.77 -1.47 -6.34
C ARG A 139 15.46 -2.14 -5.93
N VAL A 140 15.01 -3.12 -6.70
CA VAL A 140 13.99 -4.09 -6.29
C VAL A 140 14.57 -4.85 -5.09
N LYS A 141 14.05 -4.60 -3.89
CA LYS A 141 14.35 -5.45 -2.74
C LYS A 141 13.53 -6.72 -2.92
N GLY A 142 14.20 -7.78 -3.38
CA GLY A 142 13.70 -9.15 -3.32
C GLY A 142 13.59 -9.67 -1.90
#